data_AF-A0A3N4N1Z1-F1
#
_entry.id   AF-A0A3N4N1Z1-F1
#
_cell.length_a   1.000
_cell.length_b   1.000
_cell.length_c   1.000
_cell.angle_alpha   90.00
_cell.angle_beta   90.00
_cell.angle_gamma   90.00
#
_symmetry.space_group_name_H-M   'P 1'
#
loop_
_entity.id
_entity.type
_entity.pdbx_description
1 polymer ?
#
loop_
_entity_poly.entity_id
_entity_poly.type
_entity_poly.pdbx_seq_one_letter_code
_entity_poly.pdbx_strand_id
1 'polypeptide(L)' 'MPIHLNEDVSKQVDSIFALEGFQPTETMQRIRLAIADGRVSREQVTAEMLEYVQQNKVFEGFAESRTWI' A
#
# COMPACT_ATOMS: atom_id res chain seq x y z
N MET A 1 -19.03 12.09 9.37
CA MET A 1 -17.95 12.95 8.83
C MET A 1 -17.15 12.12 7.85
N PRO A 2 -16.98 12.52 6.58
CA PRO A 2 -16.20 11.73 5.63
C PRO A 2 -14.71 11.89 5.96
N ILE A 3 -14.01 10.77 6.00
CA ILE A 3 -12.63 10.61 6.45
C ILE A 3 -11.69 11.14 5.34
N HIS A 4 -11.49 12.47 5.28
CA HIS A 4 -10.44 13.08 4.44
C HIS A 4 -9.03 13.01 5.10
N LEU A 5 -8.90 12.36 6.25
CA LEU A 5 -7.63 12.32 7.01
C LEU A 5 -6.53 11.42 6.40
N ASN A 6 -6.84 10.57 5.42
CA ASN A 6 -5.93 9.50 4.97
C ASN A 6 -4.96 9.89 3.83
N GLU A 7 -5.36 10.79 2.94
CA GLU A 7 -4.47 11.26 1.86
C GLU A 7 -3.36 12.18 2.40
N ASP A 8 -3.71 13.11 3.29
CA ASP A 8 -2.76 14.03 3.91
C ASP A 8 -1.68 13.30 4.71
N VAL A 9 -2.05 12.28 5.47
CA VAL A 9 -1.07 11.49 6.26
C VAL A 9 -0.14 10.69 5.36
N SER A 10 -0.64 10.10 4.28
CA SER A 10 0.22 9.31 3.37
C SER A 10 1.21 10.21 2.62
N LYS A 11 0.79 11.42 2.22
CA LYS A 11 1.66 12.43 1.60
C LYS A 11 2.70 12.98 2.57
N GLN A 12 2.33 13.19 3.83
CA GLN A 12 3.28 13.61 4.88
C GLN A 12 4.34 12.54 5.13
N VAL A 13 3.93 11.26 5.22
CA VAL A 13 4.85 10.13 5.35
C VAL A 13 5.82 10.10 4.16
N ASP A 14 5.31 10.16 2.92
CA ASP A 14 6.17 10.17 1.73
C ASP A 14 7.14 11.36 1.74
N SER A 15 6.69 12.53 2.20
CA SER A 15 7.55 13.72 2.30
C SER A 15 8.68 13.52 3.31
N ILE A 16 8.42 12.85 4.44
CA ILE A 16 9.44 12.51 5.44
C ILE A 16 10.43 11.50 4.85
N PHE A 17 9.95 10.44 4.21
CA PHE A 17 10.80 9.42 3.59
C PHE A 17 11.63 9.98 2.42
N ALA A 18 11.09 10.96 1.69
CA ALA A 18 11.81 11.65 0.62
C ALA A 18 13.01 12.45 1.13
N LEU A 19 12.98 12.97 2.37
CA LEU A 19 14.14 13.63 2.98
C LEU A 19 15.33 12.68 3.11
N GLU A 20 15.06 11.39 3.32
CA GLU A 20 16.05 10.32 3.42
C GLU A 20 16.34 9.66 2.05
N GLY A 21 15.80 10.21 0.95
CA GLY A 21 15.98 9.70 -0.41
C GLY A 21 15.11 8.49 -0.78
N PHE A 22 14.17 8.09 0.08
CA PHE A 22 13.23 7.02 -0.22
C PHE A 22 12.03 7.55 -1.01
N GLN A 23 11.64 6.81 -2.06
CA GLN A 23 10.44 7.09 -2.84
C GLN A 23 9.45 5.92 -2.71
N PRO A 24 8.14 6.20 -2.65
CA PRO A 24 7.14 5.14 -2.64
C PRO A 24 7.22 4.35 -3.94
N THR A 25 7.24 3.02 -3.84
CA THR A 25 7.26 2.12 -5.00
C THR A 25 5.90 2.14 -5.71
N GLU A 26 5.88 1.77 -6.99
CA GLU A 26 4.64 1.66 -7.79
C GLU A 26 3.62 0.71 -7.12
N THR A 27 4.10 -0.42 -6.57
CA THR A 27 3.30 -1.35 -5.77
C THR A 27 2.62 -0.66 -4.59
N MET A 28 3.36 0.16 -3.84
CA MET A 28 2.82 0.86 -2.68
C MET A 28 1.77 1.91 -3.08
N GLN A 29 1.98 2.59 -4.21
CA GLN A 29 1.00 3.54 -4.76
C GLN A 29 -0.30 2.84 -5.17
N ARG A 30 -0.21 1.72 -5.89
CA ARG A 30 -1.37 0.90 -6.29
C ARG A 30 -2.18 0.41 -5.09
N ILE A 31 -1.51 -0.09 -4.06
CA ILE A 31 -2.14 -0.53 -2.80
C ILE A 31 -2.89 0.64 -2.14
N ARG A 32 -2.26 1.81 -2.03
CA ARG A 32 -2.87 2.99 -1.41
C ARG A 32 -4.11 3.46 -2.18
N LEU A 33 -4.07 3.42 -3.51
CA LEU A 33 -5.22 3.75 -4.36
C LEU A 33 -6.37 2.77 -4.16
N ALA A 34 -6.10 1.45 -4.11
CA ALA A 34 -7.13 0.45 -3.87
C ALA A 34 -7.79 0.60 -2.48
N ILE A 35 -7.00 0.99 -1.46
CA ILE A 35 -7.52 1.30 -0.12
C ILE A 35 -8.36 2.58 -0.15
N ALA A 36 -7.91 3.62 -0.85
CA ALA A 36 -8.63 4.89 -0.96
C ALA A 36 -9.97 4.74 -1.71
N ASP A 37 -10.01 3.87 -2.72
CA ASP A 37 -11.22 3.50 -3.47
C ASP A 37 -12.13 2.52 -2.68
N GLY A 38 -11.69 2.06 -1.50
CA GLY A 38 -12.45 1.16 -0.64
C GLY A 38 -12.55 -0.28 -1.14
N ARG A 39 -11.76 -0.66 -2.16
CA ARG A 39 -11.74 -2.03 -2.71
C ARG A 39 -11.16 -3.05 -1.74
N VAL A 40 -10.29 -2.60 -0.85
CA VAL A 40 -9.57 -3.43 0.12
C VAL A 40 -9.34 -2.64 1.41
N SER A 41 -9.36 -3.31 2.56
CA SER A 41 -8.98 -2.69 3.84
C SER A 41 -7.47 -2.81 4.09
N ARG A 42 -6.91 -1.91 4.91
CA ARG A 42 -5.50 -2.02 5.33
C ARG A 42 -5.18 -3.34 6.02
N GLU A 43 -6.12 -3.85 6.81
CA GLU A 43 -5.97 -5.12 7.54
C GLU A 43 -5.90 -6.29 6.55
N GLN A 44 -6.77 -6.29 5.54
CA GLN A 44 -6.77 -7.29 4.48
C GLN A 44 -5.47 -7.25 3.67
N VAL A 45 -5.02 -6.06 3.25
CA VAL A 45 -3.73 -5.91 2.56
C VAL A 45 -2.59 -6.49 3.39
N THR A 46 -2.55 -6.21 4.70
CA THR A 46 -1.48 -6.67 5.59
C THR A 46 -1.49 -8.19 5.73
N ALA A 47 -2.66 -8.80 5.92
CA ALA A 47 -2.81 -10.25 6.02
C ALA A 47 -2.40 -10.95 4.71
N GLU A 48 -2.92 -10.46 3.57
CA GLU A 48 -2.61 -11.02 2.26
C GLU A 48 -1.14 -10.84 1.87
N MET A 49 -0.52 -9.72 2.25
CA MET A 49 0.90 -9.45 2.01
C MET A 49 1.79 -10.37 2.83
N LEU A 50 1.44 -10.60 4.10
CA LEU A 50 2.16 -11.53 4.96
C LEU A 50 2.10 -12.95 4.40
N GLU A 51 0.93 -13.40 3.97
CA GLU A 51 0.76 -14.71 3.34
C GLU A 51 1.60 -14.83 2.06
N TYR A 52 1.57 -13.82 1.19
CA TYR A 52 2.33 -13.83 -0.06
C TYR A 52 3.84 -13.92 0.18
N VAL A 53 4.38 -13.11 1.08
CA VAL A 53 5.82 -13.12 1.41
C VAL A 53 6.20 -14.43 2.10
N GLN A 54 5.33 -15.01 2.92
CA GLN A 54 5.58 -16.31 3.54
C GLN A 54 5.68 -17.43 2.51
N GLN A 55 4.84 -17.43 1.48
CA GLN A 55 4.81 -18.44 0.41
C GLN A 55 5.93 -18.24 -0.62
N ASN A 56 6.13 -17.00 -1.09
CA ASN A 56 7.01 -16.72 -2.23
C ASN A 56 8.41 -16.26 -1.80
N LYS A 57 8.62 -15.87 -0.54
CA LYS A 57 9.86 -15.29 0.00
C LYS A 57 10.32 -14.01 -0.71
N VAL A 58 9.48 -13.43 -1.55
CA VAL A 58 9.71 -12.19 -2.29
C VAL A 58 8.47 -11.31 -2.21
N PHE A 59 8.66 -10.01 -2.44
CA PHE A 59 7.58 -9.02 -2.50
C PHE A 59 7.22 -8.59 -3.93
N GLU A 60 8.15 -8.77 -4.88
CA GLU A 60 7.90 -8.57 -6.31
C GLU A 60 6.78 -9.48 -6.79
N GLY A 61 5.88 -8.97 -7.62
CA GLY A 61 4.70 -9.72 -8.07
C GLY A 61 3.48 -9.65 -7.14
N PHE A 62 3.60 -9.09 -5.93
CA PHE A 62 2.47 -9.03 -4.99
C PHE A 62 1.27 -8.28 -5.58
N ALA A 63 1.45 -7.05 -6.07
CA ALA A 63 0.36 -6.27 -6.66
C ALA A 63 -0.29 -6.97 -7.86
N GLU A 64 0.51 -7.59 -8.73
CA GLU A 64 0.02 -8.31 -9.91
C GLU A 64 -0.77 -9.58 -9.54
N SER A 65 -0.48 -10.17 -8.38
CA SER A 65 -1.19 -11.35 -7.89
C SER A 65 -2.55 -11.05 -7.24
N ARG A 66 -2.97 -9.77 -7.17
CA ARG A 66 -4.19 -9.35 -6.50
C ARG A 66 -5.24 -8.86 -7.48
N THR A 67 -6.47 -9.30 -7.26
CA THR A 67 -7.64 -8.99 -8.12
C THR A 67 -8.30 -7.65 -7.80
N TRP A 68 -7.91 -7.02 -6.68
CA TRP A 68 -8.46 -5.75 -6.19
C TRP A 68 -7.59 -4.52 -6.53
N ILE A 69 -6.44 -4.72 -7.18
CA ILE A 69 -5.48 -3.67 -7.58
C ILE A 69 -5.64 -3.28 -9.05
#